data_AF-A0A0M0W601-F1
#
_entry.id   AF-A0A0M0W601-F1
#
_cell.length_a   1.000
_cell.length_b   1.000
_cell.length_c   1.000
_cell.angle_alpha   90.00
_cell.angle_beta   90.00
_cell.angle_gamma   90.00
#
_symmetry.space_group_name_H-M   'P 1'
#
loop_
_entity.id
_entity.type
_entity.pdbx_description
1 polymer ?
#
loop_
_entity_poly.entity_id
_entity_poly.type
_entity_poly.pdbx_seq_one_letter_code
_entity_poly.pdbx_strand_id
1 'polypeptide(L)'
;MFEKKVRAVLGARALLDDNDPRIEQKWEELIVLLSEDENLTLNFFQVCTKTELSFLSEVFEEVAYNLQSKKYIELLYRLDLRYPDLNLKRSIQIAEEYMD
;
A
#
# COMPACT_ATOMS: atom_id res chain seq x y z
N MET A 1 -3.32 -6.62 16.20
CA MET A 1 -4.45 -7.26 15.46
C MET A 1 -4.49 -6.79 14.01
N PHE A 2 -4.25 -5.49 13.76
CA PHE A 2 -4.12 -4.87 12.43
C PHE A 2 -3.29 -5.67 11.42
N GLU A 3 -2.00 -5.89 11.68
CA GLU A 3 -1.10 -6.56 10.72
C GLU A 3 -1.59 -7.95 10.28
N LYS A 4 -2.20 -8.70 11.20
CA LYS A 4 -2.76 -10.03 10.88
C LYS A 4 -3.95 -9.93 9.93
N LYS A 5 -4.79 -8.89 10.08
CA LYS A 5 -5.90 -8.62 9.16
C LYS A 5 -5.38 -8.26 7.78
N VAL A 6 -4.43 -7.32 7.70
CA VAL A 6 -3.85 -6.88 6.42
C VAL A 6 -3.19 -8.08 5.71
N ARG A 7 -2.36 -8.87 6.41
CA ARG A 7 -1.74 -10.07 5.83
C ARG A 7 -2.75 -11.14 5.41
N ALA A 8 -3.89 -11.26 6.07
CA ALA A 8 -4.93 -12.20 5.66
C ALA A 8 -5.57 -11.79 4.32
N VAL A 9 -5.88 -10.50 4.15
CA VAL A 9 -6.40 -9.97 2.87
C VAL A 9 -5.34 -10.08 1.77
N LEU A 10 -4.10 -9.70 2.08
CA LEU A 10 -2.97 -9.75 1.15
C LEU A 10 -2.67 -11.18 0.69
N GLY A 11 -2.71 -12.14 1.63
CA GLY A 11 -2.57 -13.56 1.31
C GLY A 11 -3.70 -14.07 0.40
N ALA A 12 -4.93 -13.60 0.60
CA ALA A 12 -6.04 -13.92 -0.29
C ALA A 12 -5.85 -13.30 -1.69
N ARG A 13 -5.38 -12.06 -1.79
CA ARG A 13 -5.02 -11.39 -3.06
C ARG A 13 -3.93 -12.16 -3.81
N ALA A 14 -2.91 -12.63 -3.11
CA ALA A 14 -1.78 -13.35 -3.71
C ALA A 14 -2.15 -14.74 -4.29
N LEU A 15 -3.33 -15.27 -3.97
CA LEU A 15 -3.85 -16.53 -4.53
C LEU A 15 -4.70 -16.33 -5.80
N LEU A 16 -4.99 -15.08 -6.17
CA LEU A 16 -5.77 -14.74 -7.35
C LEU A 16 -4.86 -14.51 -8.55
N ASP A 17 -5.31 -14.95 -9.74
CA ASP A 17 -4.70 -14.54 -11.01
C ASP A 17 -4.93 -13.04 -11.24
N ASP A 18 -3.99 -12.35 -11.88
CA ASP A 18 -4.08 -10.89 -12.09
C ASP A 18 -5.30 -10.46 -12.94
N ASN A 19 -5.92 -11.37 -13.69
CA ASN A 19 -7.17 -11.10 -14.43
C ASN A 19 -8.43 -11.47 -13.64
N ASP A 20 -8.31 -11.93 -12.40
CA ASP A 20 -9.44 -12.32 -11.58
C ASP A 20 -10.18 -11.08 -11.07
N PRO A 21 -11.48 -10.92 -11.39
CA PRO A 21 -12.23 -9.73 -10.99
C PRO A 21 -12.38 -9.59 -9.46
N ARG A 22 -12.14 -10.65 -8.68
CA ARG A 22 -12.17 -10.59 -7.22
C ARG A 22 -11.01 -9.79 -6.63
N ILE A 23 -9.99 -9.46 -7.42
CA ILE A 23 -8.89 -8.61 -7.01
C ILE A 23 -9.40 -7.24 -6.56
N GLU A 24 -10.37 -6.66 -7.28
CA GLU A 24 -10.93 -5.35 -6.95
C GLU A 24 -11.48 -5.32 -5.51
N GLN A 25 -12.19 -6.38 -5.09
CA GLN A 25 -12.69 -6.50 -3.72
C GLN A 25 -11.55 -6.57 -2.69
N LYS A 26 -10.43 -7.21 -3.05
CA LYS A 26 -9.25 -7.28 -2.16
C LYS A 26 -8.53 -5.95 -2.08
N TRP A 27 -8.48 -5.18 -3.16
CA TRP A 27 -7.98 -3.81 -3.13
C TRP A 27 -8.83 -2.93 -2.22
N GLU A 28 -10.15 -2.95 -2.36
CA GLU A 28 -11.05 -2.19 -1.48
C GLU A 28 -10.84 -2.54 0.00
N GLU A 29 -10.76 -3.84 0.34
CA GLU A 29 -10.47 -4.30 1.71
C GLU A 29 -9.12 -3.76 2.22
N LEU A 30 -8.06 -3.79 1.39
CA LEU A 30 -6.75 -3.28 1.76
C LEU A 30 -6.78 -1.75 1.94
N ILE A 31 -7.41 -1.02 1.03
CA ILE A 31 -7.52 0.45 1.07
C ILE A 31 -8.20 0.87 2.36
N VAL A 32 -9.34 0.26 2.70
CA VAL A 32 -10.08 0.57 3.93
C VAL A 32 -9.22 0.33 5.17
N LEU A 33 -8.55 -0.83 5.25
CA LEU A 33 -7.71 -1.16 6.41
C LEU A 33 -6.52 -0.19 6.52
N LEU A 34 -5.79 0.04 5.44
CA LEU A 34 -4.56 0.85 5.44
C LEU A 34 -4.83 2.34 5.61
N SER A 35 -6.05 2.80 5.33
CA SER A 35 -6.46 4.20 5.51
C SER A 35 -7.02 4.50 6.90
N GLU A 36 -7.27 3.48 7.74
CA GLU A 36 -7.93 3.64 9.04
C GLU A 36 -7.04 4.36 10.08
N ASP A 37 -5.74 4.05 10.11
CA ASP A 37 -4.78 4.64 11.05
C ASP A 37 -3.40 4.80 10.39
N GLU A 38 -2.99 6.06 10.20
CA GLU A 38 -1.69 6.42 9.63
C GLU A 38 -0.54 5.69 10.33
N ASN A 39 -0.46 5.73 11.67
CA ASN A 39 0.70 5.23 12.39
C ASN A 39 0.79 3.70 12.31
N LEU A 40 -0.34 2.99 12.35
CA LEU A 40 -0.36 1.55 12.17
C LEU A 40 0.12 1.18 10.75
N THR A 41 -0.35 1.89 9.73
CA THR A 41 0.06 1.67 8.33
C THR A 41 1.54 1.96 8.11
N LEU A 42 2.03 3.10 8.59
CA LEU A 42 3.44 3.48 8.46
C LEU A 42 4.37 2.47 9.14
N ASN A 43 3.98 1.97 10.31
CA ASN A 43 4.78 0.96 11.05
C ASN A 43 4.75 -0.40 10.34
N PHE A 44 3.58 -0.80 9.82
CA PHE A 44 3.44 -2.07 9.10
C PHE A 44 4.30 -2.12 7.83
N PHE A 45 4.26 -1.07 7.00
CA PHE A 45 5.03 -1.02 5.76
C PHE A 45 6.56 -1.08 5.97
N GLN A 46 7.07 -0.62 7.11
CA GLN A 46 8.50 -0.72 7.43
C GLN A 46 8.97 -2.16 7.69
N VAL A 47 8.06 -3.02 8.17
CA VAL A 47 8.32 -4.43 8.46
C VAL A 47 7.86 -5.38 7.35
N CYS A 48 7.17 -4.88 6.34
CA CYS A 48 6.78 -5.66 5.17
C CYS A 48 8.00 -6.16 4.39
N THR A 49 7.90 -7.39 3.92
CA THR A 49 8.79 -7.95 2.91
C THR A 49 8.58 -7.27 1.58
N LYS A 50 9.56 -7.37 0.69
CA LYS A 50 9.45 -6.84 -0.68
C LYS A 50 8.27 -7.44 -1.44
N THR A 51 8.00 -8.74 -1.27
CA THR A 51 6.86 -9.41 -1.91
C THR A 51 5.53 -8.86 -1.40
N GLU A 52 5.38 -8.66 -0.09
CA GLU A 52 4.19 -8.01 0.45
C GLU A 52 4.02 -6.59 -0.11
N LEU A 53 5.11 -5.81 -0.18
CA LEU A 53 5.08 -4.46 -0.73
C LEU A 53 4.73 -4.42 -2.23
N SER A 54 5.14 -5.42 -3.01
CA SER A 54 4.78 -5.52 -4.43
C SER A 54 3.28 -5.67 -4.66
N PHE A 55 2.57 -6.40 -3.79
CA PHE A 55 1.12 -6.49 -3.86
C PHE A 55 0.45 -5.26 -3.27
N LEU A 56 0.99 -4.72 -2.17
CA LEU A 56 0.44 -3.52 -1.53
C LEU A 56 0.59 -2.27 -2.40
N SER A 57 1.60 -2.20 -3.26
CA SER A 57 1.80 -1.04 -4.16
C SER A 57 0.65 -0.86 -5.16
N GLU A 58 -0.15 -1.90 -5.40
CA GLU A 58 -1.36 -1.84 -6.23
C GLU A 58 -2.41 -0.87 -5.67
N VAL A 59 -2.34 -0.51 -4.38
CA VAL A 59 -3.31 0.38 -3.70
C VAL A 59 -2.67 1.62 -3.06
N PHE A 60 -1.41 1.91 -3.36
CA PHE A 60 -0.70 3.00 -2.68
C PHE A 60 -1.26 4.38 -2.99
N GLU A 61 -1.82 4.58 -4.19
CA GLU A 61 -2.37 5.86 -4.64
C GLU A 61 -3.68 6.17 -3.90
N GLU A 62 -4.58 5.20 -3.77
CA GLU A 62 -5.83 5.34 -3.03
C GLU A 62 -5.59 5.53 -1.53
N VAL A 63 -4.60 4.81 -0.97
CA VAL A 63 -4.19 5.02 0.43
C VAL A 63 -3.58 6.42 0.61
N ALA A 64 -2.79 6.91 -0.35
CA ALA A 64 -2.28 8.28 -0.32
C ALA A 64 -3.42 9.31 -0.37
N TYR A 65 -4.40 9.11 -1.23
CA TYR A 65 -5.57 9.97 -1.36
C TYR A 65 -6.36 10.07 -0.05
N ASN A 66 -6.56 8.93 0.62
CA ASN A 66 -7.32 8.90 1.87
C ASN A 66 -6.54 9.45 3.07
N LEU A 67 -5.23 9.18 3.15
CA LEU A 67 -4.41 9.62 4.28
C LEU A 67 -3.98 11.09 4.16
N GLN A 68 -3.75 11.58 2.95
CA GLN A 68 -3.18 12.92 2.67
C GLN A 68 -2.04 13.26 3.64
N SER A 69 -1.05 12.37 3.71
CA SER A 69 -0.01 12.41 4.71
C SER A 69 1.37 12.62 4.12
N LYS A 70 2.05 13.68 4.58
CA LYS A 70 3.47 13.91 4.27
C LYS A 70 4.36 12.76 4.76
N LYS A 71 4.06 12.17 5.92
CA LYS A 71 4.84 11.02 6.45
C LYS A 71 4.67 9.78 5.58
N TYR A 72 3.48 9.60 4.99
CA TYR A 72 3.23 8.51 4.05
C TYR A 72 4.04 8.70 2.76
N ILE A 73 4.05 9.91 2.20
CA ILE A 73 4.90 10.25 1.05
C ILE A 73 6.39 10.01 1.36
N GLU A 74 6.88 10.48 2.51
CA GLU A 74 8.26 10.23 2.95
C GLU A 74 8.57 8.73 3.11
N LEU A 75 7.59 7.94 3.55
CA LEU A 75 7.73 6.49 3.61
C LEU A 75 7.83 5.89 2.20
N LEU A 76 6.99 6.31 1.24
CA LEU A 76 7.06 5.83 -0.14
C LEU A 76 8.44 6.11 -0.76
N TYR A 77 9.00 7.31 -0.54
CA TYR A 77 10.38 7.63 -0.94
C TYR A 77 11.40 6.66 -0.34
N ARG A 78 11.29 6.34 0.95
CA ARG A 78 12.18 5.37 1.61
C ARG A 78 12.02 3.95 1.04
N LEU A 79 10.80 3.56 0.69
CA LEU A 79 10.53 2.27 0.08
C LEU A 79 11.09 2.19 -1.34
N ASP A 80 10.98 3.25 -2.15
CA ASP A 80 11.55 3.32 -3.51
C ASP A 80 13.08 3.23 -3.47
N LEU A 81 13.73 3.92 -2.51
CA LEU A 81 15.17 3.80 -2.30
C LEU A 81 15.59 2.38 -1.87
N ARG A 82 14.78 1.72 -1.04
CA ARG A 82 15.08 0.38 -0.53
C ARG A 82 14.81 -0.72 -1.56
N TYR A 83 13.79 -0.55 -2.39
CA TYR A 83 13.31 -1.52 -3.38
C TYR A 83 13.03 -0.82 -4.72
N PRO A 84 14.07 -0.33 -5.43
CA PRO A 84 13.91 0.51 -6.62
C PRO A 84 13.23 -0.20 -7.79
N ASP A 85 13.18 -1.53 -7.78
CA ASP A 85 12.51 -2.33 -8.79
C ASP A 85 10.99 -2.43 -8.61
N LEU A 86 10.45 -1.97 -7.47
CA LEU A 86 9.00 -1.77 -7.31
C LEU A 86 8.51 -0.53 -8.07
N ASN A 87 9.41 0.33 -8.55
CA ASN A 87 9.13 1.49 -9.41
C ASN A 87 8.00 2.39 -8.85
N LEU A 88 8.16 2.86 -7.61
CA LEU A 88 7.11 3.57 -6.88
C LEU A 88 7.01 5.06 -7.24
N LYS A 89 7.85 5.55 -8.17
CA LYS A 89 7.92 6.96 -8.57
C LYS A 89 6.57 7.54 -8.98
N ARG A 90 5.75 6.77 -9.72
CA ARG A 90 4.41 7.21 -10.12
C ARG A 90 3.50 7.39 -8.91
N SER A 91 3.46 6.42 -8.01
CA SER A 91 2.62 6.49 -6.81
C SER A 91 3.07 7.61 -5.87
N ILE A 92 4.39 7.89 -5.79
CA ILE A 92 4.93 9.05 -5.06
C ILE A 92 4.43 10.35 -5.68
N GLN A 93 4.56 10.52 -6.99
CA GLN A 93 4.11 11.73 -7.69
C GLN A 93 2.60 11.97 -7.46
N ILE A 94 1.78 10.93 -7.63
CA ILE A 94 0.33 11.03 -7.44
C ILE A 94 0.00 11.34 -5.97
N ALA A 95 0.73 10.76 -5.02
CA ALA A 95 0.56 11.07 -3.60
C ALA A 95 0.89 12.54 -3.27
N GLU A 96 1.91 13.13 -3.92
CA GLU A 96 2.22 14.55 -3.82
C GLU A 96 1.11 15.42 -4.43
N GLU A 97 0.57 15.05 -5.59
CA GLU A 97 -0.54 15.75 -6.25
C GLU A 97 -1.83 15.76 -5.41
N TYR A 98 -2.06 14.76 -4.54
CA TYR A 98 -3.21 14.76 -3.61
C TYR A 98 -3.06 15.67 -2.40
N MET A 99 -1.86 16.22 -2.15
CA MET A 99 -1.60 17.15 -1.05
C MET A 99 -1.78 18.63 -1.44
N ASP A 100 -1.83 18.92 -2.73
CA ASP A 100 -1.95 20.26 -3.31
C ASP A 100 -3.42 20.71 -3.45
#